data_AF-A0A094QRJ4-F1
#
_entry.id   AF-A0A094QRJ4-F1
#
_cell.length_a   1.000
_cell.length_b   1.000
_cell.length_c   1.000
_cell.angle_alpha   90.00
_cell.angle_beta   90.00
_cell.angle_gamma   90.00
#
_symmetry.space_group_name_H-M   'P 1'
#
loop_
_entity.id
_entity.type
_entity.pdbx_description
1 polymer ?
#
loop_
_entity_poly.entity_id
_entity_poly.type
_entity_poly.pdbx_seq_one_letter_code
_entity_poly.pdbx_strand_id
1 'polypeptide(L)'
;MSVVIETMPPVPTRPWRNSKATGMRNLLAIALALICGGAINQVTGLSGFLGLFVGTAFLFPVFVALANAKRGANVVADRIASAVIAVGFIAVTIPWLSIFITVFQKGSEAFHSSYLTDDMRITPSGDDLQYGGIAHAIVGTMLMVLVATVISVPFGIIAAVYIVEVKGRFAGLIRFLVQAMSGVPSIVAGLFVYSTVVI
;
A
#
# COMPACT_ATOMS: atom_id res chain seq x y z
N MET A 1 3.63 -38.97 54.91
CA MET A 1 2.75 -37.79 54.94
C MET A 1 3.17 -36.89 53.77
N SER A 2 2.59 -37.12 52.59
CA SER A 2 2.93 -36.37 51.37
C SER A 2 2.08 -35.12 51.29
N VAL A 3 2.71 -33.95 51.43
CA VAL A 3 2.04 -32.66 51.29
C VAL A 3 1.68 -32.46 49.81
N VAL A 4 0.39 -32.57 49.49
CA VAL A 4 -0.14 -32.20 48.18
C VAL A 4 -0.17 -30.68 48.14
N ILE A 5 0.75 -30.07 47.39
CA ILE A 5 0.73 -28.62 47.13
C ILE A 5 -0.32 -28.41 46.04
N GLU A 6 -1.49 -27.89 46.43
CA GLU A 6 -2.50 -27.39 45.50
C GLU A 6 -1.90 -26.19 44.75
N THR A 7 -1.32 -26.45 43.57
CA THR A 7 -0.93 -25.38 42.66
C THR A 7 -2.20 -24.84 42.02
N MET A 8 -2.62 -23.65 42.46
CA MET A 8 -3.73 -22.94 41.82
C MET A 8 -3.49 -22.88 40.30
N PRO A 9 -4.50 -23.18 39.47
CA PRO A 9 -4.34 -23.13 38.02
C PRO A 9 -3.90 -21.71 37.62
N PRO A 10 -2.91 -21.56 36.72
CA PRO A 10 -2.40 -20.26 36.34
C PRO A 10 -3.53 -19.40 35.80
N VAL A 11 -3.83 -18.29 36.50
CA VAL A 11 -4.87 -17.36 36.07
C VAL A 11 -4.43 -16.74 34.73
N PRO A 12 -5.25 -16.82 33.67
CA PRO A 12 -4.88 -16.27 32.37
C PRO A 12 -4.69 -14.75 32.51
N THR A 13 -3.45 -14.30 32.42
CA THR A 13 -3.16 -12.87 32.28
C THR A 13 -3.40 -12.45 30.83
N ARG A 14 -3.87 -11.23 30.62
CA ARG A 14 -4.05 -10.64 29.28
C ARG A 14 -2.98 -9.57 29.04
N PRO A 15 -1.69 -9.93 28.86
CA PRO A 15 -0.60 -8.95 28.68
C PRO A 15 -0.80 -8.04 27.46
N TRP A 16 -1.60 -8.46 26.47
CA TRP A 16 -1.97 -7.64 25.30
C TRP A 16 -3.04 -6.57 25.60
N ARG A 17 -3.72 -6.63 26.75
CA ARG A 17 -4.78 -5.69 27.09
C ARG A 17 -4.18 -4.42 27.69
N ASN A 18 -4.01 -3.40 26.85
CA ASN A 18 -3.60 -2.08 27.29
C ASN A 18 -4.55 -1.56 28.39
N SER A 19 -3.99 -1.17 29.54
CA SER A 19 -4.76 -0.51 30.60
C SER A 19 -5.43 0.75 30.06
N LYS A 20 -6.67 1.05 30.48
CA LYS A 20 -7.44 2.24 30.07
C LYS A 20 -6.62 3.54 30.23
N ALA A 21 -5.76 3.61 31.26
CA ALA A 21 -4.86 4.73 31.50
C ALA A 21 -3.79 4.91 30.39
N THR A 22 -3.36 3.83 29.75
CA THR A 22 -2.42 3.88 28.61
C THR A 22 -3.10 4.39 27.35
N GLY A 23 -4.35 3.97 27.12
CA GLY A 23 -5.17 4.50 26.02
C GLY A 23 -5.40 6.00 26.16
N MET A 24 -5.78 6.47 27.35
CA MET A 24 -5.99 7.89 27.63
C MET A 24 -4.73 8.74 27.39
N ARG A 25 -3.54 8.26 27.80
CA ARG A 25 -2.27 8.98 27.56
C ARG A 25 -1.90 9.07 26.09
N ASN A 26 -2.14 8.02 25.32
CA ASN A 26 -1.91 8.06 23.87
C ASN A 26 -2.90 9.00 23.18
N LEU A 27 -4.17 9.04 23.61
CA LEU A 27 -5.14 10.03 23.12
C LEU A 27 -4.72 11.47 23.44
N LEU A 28 -4.20 11.71 24.65
CA LEU A 28 -3.64 13.02 25.02
C LEU A 28 -2.41 13.38 24.18
N ALA A 29 -1.54 12.41 23.88
CA ALA A 29 -0.39 12.61 23.00
C ALA A 29 -0.82 12.95 21.55
N ILE A 30 -1.88 12.31 21.04
CA ILE A 30 -2.48 12.66 19.74
C ILE A 30 -3.02 14.09 19.78
N ALA A 31 -3.82 14.44 20.79
CA ALA A 31 -4.40 15.77 20.92
C ALA A 31 -3.33 16.87 21.02
N LEU A 32 -2.28 16.65 21.81
CA LEU A 32 -1.15 17.57 21.92
C LEU A 32 -0.38 17.68 20.59
N ALA A 33 -0.15 16.57 19.89
CA ALA A 33 0.49 16.59 18.58
C ALA A 33 -0.33 17.38 17.55
N LEU A 34 -1.66 17.22 17.54
CA LEU A 34 -2.59 17.97 16.68
C LEU A 34 -2.56 19.47 16.97
N ILE A 35 -2.61 19.87 18.25
CA ILE A 35 -2.59 21.28 18.67
C ILE A 35 -1.23 21.92 18.32
N CYS A 36 -0.13 21.28 18.68
CA CYS A 36 1.22 21.79 18.39
C CYS A 36 1.53 21.79 16.89
N GLY A 37 1.09 20.76 16.15
CA GLY A 37 1.22 20.71 14.70
C GLY A 37 0.43 21.82 14.00
N GLY A 38 -0.80 22.11 14.46
CA GLY A 38 -1.60 23.23 13.98
C GLY A 38 -0.99 24.60 14.29
N ALA A 39 -0.36 24.76 15.46
CA ALA A 39 0.36 25.98 15.81
C ALA A 39 1.61 26.20 14.93
N ILE A 40 2.37 25.14 14.63
CA ILE A 40 3.53 25.21 13.72
C ILE A 40 3.09 25.58 12.29
N ASN A 41 1.95 25.07 11.84
CA ASN A 41 1.38 25.36 10.51
C ASN A 41 1.17 26.86 10.28
N GLN A 42 0.82 27.62 11.32
CA GLN A 42 0.63 29.09 11.25
C GLN A 42 1.95 29.85 11.05
N VAL A 43 3.09 29.23 11.36
CA VAL A 43 4.42 29.86 11.37
C VAL A 43 5.27 29.45 10.15
N THR A 44 5.08 28.24 9.62
CA THR A 44 5.95 27.67 8.56
C THR A 44 5.51 28.01 7.14
N GLY A 45 4.40 28.72 6.95
CA GLY A 45 3.92 29.11 5.62
C GLY A 45 3.37 27.95 4.76
N LEU A 46 3.42 26.70 5.25
CA LEU A 46 2.66 25.60 4.67
C LEU A 46 1.17 25.86 4.94
N SER A 47 0.36 26.00 3.89
CA SER A 47 -1.08 26.19 4.02
C SER A 47 -1.84 24.86 3.79
N GLY A 48 -2.94 24.68 4.52
CA GLY A 48 -3.87 23.57 4.33
C GLY A 48 -3.53 22.26 5.06
N PHE A 49 -4.15 21.18 4.60
CA PHE A 49 -4.14 19.86 5.23
C PHE A 49 -2.74 19.20 5.26
N LEU A 50 -1.88 19.52 4.29
CA LEU A 50 -0.51 19.01 4.23
C LEU A 50 0.35 19.52 5.39
N GLY A 51 0.28 20.81 5.71
CA GLY A 51 1.12 21.37 6.78
C GLY A 51 0.72 20.89 8.18
N LEU A 52 -0.59 20.67 8.41
CA LEU A 52 -1.06 19.99 9.61
C LEU A 52 -0.55 18.55 9.69
N PHE A 53 -0.62 17.80 8.58
CA PHE A 53 -0.12 16.42 8.54
C PHE A 53 1.39 16.35 8.83
N VAL A 54 2.20 17.19 8.19
CA VAL A 54 3.65 17.23 8.40
C VAL A 54 3.99 17.60 9.85
N GLY A 55 3.39 18.65 10.41
CA GLY A 55 3.64 19.06 11.79
C GLY A 55 3.27 17.97 12.82
N THR A 56 2.16 17.28 12.59
CA THR A 56 1.66 16.22 13.49
C THR A 56 2.45 14.92 13.35
N ALA A 57 2.86 14.58 12.12
CA ALA A 57 3.67 13.41 11.80
C ALA A 57 5.00 13.36 12.56
N PHE A 58 5.70 14.50 12.66
CA PHE A 58 6.99 14.57 13.38
C PHE A 58 6.83 14.69 14.90
N LEU A 59 5.77 15.34 15.38
CA LEU A 59 5.55 15.56 16.81
C LEU A 59 4.91 14.37 17.52
N PHE A 60 4.06 13.59 16.84
CA PHE A 60 3.33 12.49 17.47
C PHE A 60 4.24 11.40 18.08
N PRO A 61 5.29 10.90 17.39
CA PRO A 61 6.24 9.95 17.99
C PRO A 61 6.97 10.54 19.20
N VAL A 62 7.29 11.84 19.17
CA VAL A 62 7.96 12.55 20.27
C VAL A 62 7.04 12.65 21.50
N PHE A 63 5.78 13.06 21.31
CA PHE A 63 4.82 13.14 22.41
C PHE A 63 4.49 11.77 23.00
N VAL A 64 4.42 10.72 22.18
CA VAL A 64 4.23 9.35 22.65
C VAL A 64 5.44 8.86 23.46
N ALA A 65 6.66 9.22 23.06
CA ALA A 65 7.88 8.92 23.79
C ALA A 65 7.90 9.62 25.16
N LEU A 66 7.63 10.94 25.20
CA LEU A 66 7.57 11.72 26.43
C LEU A 66 6.46 11.22 27.37
N ALA A 67 5.28 10.91 26.82
CA ALA A 67 4.15 10.39 27.58
C ALA A 67 4.44 9.02 28.19
N ASN A 68 5.40 8.24 27.67
CA ASN A 68 5.72 6.89 28.16
C ASN A 68 7.14 6.76 28.75
N ALA A 69 7.92 7.84 28.84
CA ALA A 69 9.33 7.84 29.25
C ALA A 69 9.61 7.12 30.58
N LYS A 70 8.64 7.12 31.51
CA LYS A 70 8.78 6.49 32.85
C LYS A 70 8.55 4.97 32.87
N ARG A 71 8.22 4.32 31.74
CA ARG A 71 7.78 2.90 31.69
C ARG A 71 8.84 1.90 31.18
N GLY A 72 10.10 2.33 31.08
CA GLY A 72 11.21 1.50 30.62
C GLY A 72 11.42 1.56 29.10
N ALA A 73 12.66 1.32 28.66
CA ALA A 73 13.09 1.52 27.28
C ALA A 73 12.28 0.70 26.26
N ASN A 74 11.99 -0.57 26.56
CA ASN A 74 11.28 -1.47 25.65
C ASN A 74 9.83 -1.01 25.37
N VAL A 75 9.16 -0.44 26.36
CA VAL A 75 7.78 0.08 26.21
C VAL A 75 7.77 1.36 25.39
N VAL A 76 8.80 2.21 25.54
CA VAL A 76 8.93 3.44 24.74
C VAL A 76 9.21 3.10 23.28
N ALA A 77 10.12 2.16 23.01
CA ALA A 77 10.46 1.72 21.66
C ALA A 77 9.23 1.16 20.90
N ASP A 78 8.44 0.28 21.53
CA ASP A 78 7.20 -0.26 20.95
C ASP A 78 6.19 0.83 20.58
N ARG A 79 6.06 1.84 21.44
CA ARG A 79 5.12 2.95 21.24
C ARG A 79 5.57 3.93 20.17
N ILE A 80 6.86 4.21 20.08
CA ILE A 80 7.45 4.99 18.99
C ILE A 80 7.26 4.25 17.67
N ALA A 81 7.57 2.95 17.61
CA ALA A 81 7.36 2.14 16.40
C ALA A 81 5.89 2.16 15.95
N SER A 82 4.96 1.97 16.89
CA SER A 82 3.52 2.09 16.62
C SER A 82 3.12 3.48 16.08
N ALA A 83 3.67 4.55 16.66
CA ALA A 83 3.40 5.91 16.23
C ALA A 83 3.95 6.20 14.82
N VAL A 84 5.17 5.76 14.52
CA VAL A 84 5.80 5.90 13.20
C VAL A 84 5.02 5.13 12.14
N ILE A 85 4.60 3.89 12.44
CA ILE A 85 3.77 3.08 11.53
C ILE A 85 2.43 3.79 11.27
N ALA A 86 1.77 4.30 12.31
CA ALA A 86 0.49 4.99 12.15
C ALA A 86 0.63 6.26 11.28
N VAL A 87 1.68 7.05 11.50
CA VAL A 87 1.99 8.23 10.69
C VAL A 87 2.29 7.85 9.26
N GLY A 88 3.14 6.84 9.03
CA GLY A 88 3.48 6.35 7.70
C GLY A 88 2.25 5.82 6.94
N PHE A 89 1.36 5.10 7.64
CA PHE A 89 0.10 4.63 7.07
C PHE A 89 -0.78 5.80 6.60
N ILE A 90 -0.95 6.83 7.43
CA ILE A 90 -1.72 8.02 7.05
C ILE A 90 -1.03 8.76 5.90
N ALA A 91 0.30 8.88 5.91
CA ALA A 91 1.08 9.54 4.86
C ALA A 91 0.84 8.94 3.48
N VAL A 92 0.75 7.60 3.40
CA VAL A 92 0.49 6.88 2.15
C VAL A 92 -0.99 6.88 1.80
N THR A 93 -1.87 6.78 2.80
CA THR A 93 -3.32 6.71 2.59
C THR A 93 -3.89 8.02 2.04
N ILE A 94 -3.38 9.18 2.47
CA ILE A 94 -3.87 10.50 2.00
C ILE A 94 -3.77 10.65 0.47
N PRO A 95 -2.58 10.53 -0.17
CA PRO A 95 -2.47 10.67 -1.62
C PRO A 95 -3.16 9.52 -2.36
N TRP A 96 -3.11 8.30 -1.84
CA TRP A 96 -3.83 7.18 -2.44
C TRP A 96 -5.34 7.42 -2.48
N LEU A 97 -5.92 7.88 -1.37
CA LEU A 97 -7.34 8.19 -1.26
C LEU A 97 -7.70 9.42 -2.10
N SER A 98 -6.81 10.41 -2.19
CA SER A 98 -7.00 11.57 -3.07
C SER A 98 -7.10 11.17 -4.53
N ILE A 99 -6.20 10.30 -5.01
CA ILE A 99 -6.25 9.77 -6.39
C ILE A 99 -7.55 8.97 -6.57
N PHE A 100 -7.88 8.09 -5.63
CA PHE A 100 -9.08 7.27 -5.71
C PHE A 100 -10.37 8.12 -5.80
N ILE A 101 -10.52 9.10 -4.90
CA ILE A 101 -11.69 9.98 -4.88
C ILE A 101 -11.76 10.83 -6.14
N THR A 102 -10.64 11.40 -6.60
CA THR A 102 -10.64 12.24 -7.81
C THR A 102 -10.95 11.43 -9.08
N VAL A 103 -10.44 10.21 -9.19
CA VAL A 103 -10.80 9.28 -10.28
C VAL A 103 -12.29 8.95 -10.23
N PHE A 104 -12.85 8.69 -9.05
CA PHE A 104 -14.28 8.39 -8.93
C PHE A 104 -15.16 9.60 -9.27
N GLN A 105 -14.84 10.78 -8.73
CA GLN A 105 -15.60 12.01 -8.97
C GLN A 105 -15.60 12.36 -10.47
N LYS A 106 -14.42 12.43 -11.09
CA LYS A 106 -14.30 12.76 -12.52
C LYS A 106 -14.81 11.63 -13.43
N GLY A 107 -14.67 10.38 -13.01
CA GLY A 107 -15.12 9.22 -13.76
C GLY A 107 -16.64 9.01 -13.71
N SER A 108 -17.31 9.47 -12.65
CA SER A 108 -18.76 9.24 -12.49
C SER A 108 -19.61 9.91 -13.56
N GLU A 109 -19.14 11.01 -14.14
CA GLU A 109 -19.80 11.75 -15.22
C GLU A 109 -19.81 10.98 -16.55
N ALA A 110 -18.94 9.98 -16.70
CA ALA A 110 -18.84 9.17 -17.93
C ALA A 110 -19.88 8.03 -17.99
N PHE A 111 -20.53 7.68 -16.87
CA PHE A 111 -21.47 6.55 -16.84
C PHE A 111 -22.81 6.89 -17.48
N HIS A 112 -23.08 6.29 -18.64
CA HIS A 112 -24.36 6.30 -19.32
C HIS A 112 -24.74 4.87 -19.75
N SER A 113 -25.99 4.66 -20.16
CA SER A 113 -26.54 3.30 -20.39
C SER A 113 -25.79 2.47 -21.42
N SER A 114 -25.10 3.10 -22.38
CA SER A 114 -24.36 2.44 -23.47
C SER A 114 -22.83 2.46 -23.27
N TYR A 115 -22.34 2.93 -22.12
CA TYR A 115 -20.90 3.15 -21.86
C TYR A 115 -20.03 1.88 -22.04
N LEU A 116 -20.59 0.69 -21.77
CA LEU A 116 -19.87 -0.57 -21.91
C LEU A 116 -19.81 -1.10 -23.35
N THR A 117 -20.77 -0.69 -24.20
CA THR A 117 -20.91 -1.19 -25.58
C THR A 117 -20.37 -0.22 -26.61
N ASP A 118 -20.34 1.07 -26.30
CA ASP A 118 -19.88 2.09 -27.23
C ASP A 118 -18.35 2.13 -27.33
N ASP A 119 -17.87 2.48 -28.52
CA ASP A 119 -16.44 2.60 -28.85
C ASP A 119 -16.10 4.08 -29.08
N MET A 120 -14.87 4.48 -28.77
CA MET A 120 -14.35 5.84 -28.96
C MET A 120 -13.83 6.10 -30.38
N ARG A 121 -14.06 5.20 -31.35
CA ARG A 121 -13.53 5.31 -32.72
C ARG A 121 -13.86 6.62 -33.45
N ILE A 122 -15.00 7.24 -33.13
CA ILE A 122 -15.47 8.50 -33.75
C ILE A 122 -15.52 9.67 -32.78
N THR A 123 -15.02 9.51 -31.55
CA THR A 123 -15.05 10.55 -30.51
C THR A 123 -13.66 11.18 -30.38
N PRO A 124 -13.47 12.44 -30.83
CA PRO A 124 -12.21 13.15 -30.62
C PRO A 124 -11.93 13.39 -29.13
N SER A 125 -10.66 13.61 -28.79
CA SER A 125 -10.15 13.79 -27.42
C SER A 125 -10.54 15.12 -26.74
N GLY A 126 -11.68 15.71 -27.10
CA GLY A 126 -12.20 16.95 -26.53
C GLY A 126 -13.74 17.02 -26.45
N ASP A 127 -14.45 15.96 -26.85
CA ASP A 127 -15.90 15.88 -26.68
C ASP A 127 -16.29 15.58 -25.22
N ASP A 128 -17.55 15.83 -24.89
CA ASP A 128 -18.11 15.53 -23.56
C ASP A 128 -17.93 14.04 -23.21
N LEU A 129 -17.74 13.73 -21.92
CA LEU A 129 -17.53 12.38 -21.39
C LEU A 129 -18.71 11.43 -21.64
N GLN A 130 -19.84 11.98 -22.10
CA GLN A 130 -21.03 11.25 -22.51
C GLN A 130 -20.94 10.62 -23.91
N TYR A 131 -19.96 11.03 -24.73
CA TYR A 131 -19.75 10.47 -26.07
C TYR A 131 -18.63 9.42 -26.05
N GLY A 132 -18.91 8.24 -26.62
CA GLY A 132 -17.97 7.11 -26.65
C GLY A 132 -18.09 6.17 -25.44
N GLY A 133 -17.30 5.10 -25.40
CA GLY A 133 -17.38 4.09 -24.34
C GLY A 133 -16.11 3.24 -24.20
N ILE A 134 -16.12 2.28 -23.27
CA ILE A 134 -14.93 1.49 -22.91
C ILE A 134 -14.82 0.15 -23.64
N ALA A 135 -15.69 -0.12 -24.62
CA ALA A 135 -15.71 -1.40 -25.33
C ALA A 135 -14.35 -1.72 -25.97
N HIS A 136 -13.72 -0.74 -26.62
CA HIS A 136 -12.41 -0.90 -27.24
C HIS A 136 -11.30 -1.19 -26.23
N ALA A 137 -11.33 -0.56 -25.05
CA ALA A 137 -10.37 -0.83 -23.99
C ALA A 137 -10.52 -2.26 -23.43
N ILE A 138 -11.75 -2.74 -23.26
CA ILE A 138 -12.02 -4.11 -22.80
C ILE A 138 -11.53 -5.12 -23.84
N VAL A 139 -11.91 -4.95 -25.11
CA VAL A 139 -11.49 -5.87 -26.18
C VAL A 139 -9.98 -5.82 -26.39
N GLY A 140 -9.39 -4.62 -26.36
CA GLY A 140 -7.95 -4.42 -26.47
C GLY A 140 -7.17 -5.11 -25.34
N THR A 141 -7.61 -4.95 -24.09
CA THR A 141 -6.97 -5.63 -22.95
C THR A 141 -7.10 -7.15 -23.03
N MET A 142 -8.27 -7.67 -23.41
CA MET A 142 -8.44 -9.12 -23.63
C MET A 142 -7.53 -9.65 -24.74
N LEU A 143 -7.43 -8.93 -25.87
CA LEU A 143 -6.57 -9.33 -26.98
C LEU A 143 -5.09 -9.29 -26.57
N MET A 144 -4.65 -8.25 -25.86
CA MET A 144 -3.28 -8.17 -25.33
C MET A 144 -2.97 -9.33 -24.39
N VAL A 145 -3.86 -9.65 -23.45
CA VAL A 145 -3.71 -10.78 -22.53
C VAL A 145 -3.67 -12.10 -23.30
N LEU A 146 -4.55 -12.27 -24.30
CA LEU A 146 -4.60 -13.50 -25.10
C LEU A 146 -3.31 -13.72 -25.87
N VAL A 147 -2.82 -12.71 -26.60
CA VAL A 147 -1.57 -12.81 -27.35
C VAL A 147 -0.39 -13.05 -26.40
N ALA A 148 -0.32 -12.32 -25.28
CA ALA A 148 0.72 -12.54 -24.27
C ALA A 148 0.68 -13.95 -23.70
N THR A 149 -0.51 -14.52 -23.45
CA THR A 149 -0.70 -15.86 -22.91
C THR A 149 -0.32 -16.94 -23.93
N VAL A 150 -0.78 -16.81 -25.18
CA VAL A 150 -0.47 -17.75 -26.26
C VAL A 150 1.04 -17.87 -26.49
N ILE A 151 1.79 -16.78 -26.30
CA ILE A 151 3.24 -16.80 -26.42
C ILE A 151 3.88 -17.27 -25.11
N SER A 152 3.58 -16.66 -23.97
CA SER A 152 4.30 -16.89 -22.71
C SER A 152 4.06 -18.28 -22.09
N VAL A 153 2.83 -18.80 -22.16
CA VAL A 153 2.46 -20.07 -21.52
C VAL A 153 3.23 -21.27 -22.10
N PRO A 154 3.28 -21.52 -23.42
CA PRO A 154 4.01 -22.68 -23.94
C PRO A 154 5.51 -22.61 -23.59
N PHE A 155 6.15 -21.45 -23.70
CA PHE A 155 7.55 -21.30 -23.30
C PHE A 155 7.75 -21.49 -21.79
N GLY A 156 6.82 -20.99 -20.97
CA GLY A 156 6.84 -21.19 -19.52
C GLY A 156 6.74 -22.67 -19.13
N ILE A 157 5.84 -23.43 -19.78
CA ILE A 157 5.67 -24.87 -19.56
C ILE A 157 6.93 -25.63 -19.99
N ILE A 158 7.49 -25.33 -21.17
CA ILE A 158 8.71 -25.99 -21.66
C ILE A 158 9.88 -25.75 -20.69
N ALA A 159 10.05 -24.50 -20.23
CA ALA A 159 11.08 -24.16 -19.25
C ALA A 159 10.87 -24.90 -17.91
N ALA A 160 9.63 -24.96 -17.42
CA ALA A 160 9.30 -25.67 -16.18
C ALA A 160 9.61 -27.17 -16.30
N VAL A 161 9.17 -27.83 -17.38
CA VAL A 161 9.44 -29.25 -17.62
C VAL A 161 10.94 -29.52 -17.73
N TYR A 162 11.69 -28.69 -18.45
CA TYR A 162 13.16 -28.84 -18.57
C TYR A 162 13.86 -28.74 -17.20
N ILE A 163 13.41 -27.81 -16.35
CA ILE A 163 13.99 -27.58 -15.03
C ILE A 163 13.67 -28.72 -14.04
N VAL A 164 12.46 -29.26 -14.10
CA VAL A 164 11.97 -30.26 -13.14
C VAL A 164 12.36 -31.68 -13.55
N GLU A 165 12.12 -32.03 -14.81
CA GLU A 165 12.23 -33.40 -15.31
C GLU A 165 13.61 -33.68 -15.89
N VAL A 166 14.06 -32.86 -16.85
CA VAL A 166 15.30 -33.13 -17.60
C VAL A 166 16.54 -32.86 -16.73
N LYS A 167 16.49 -31.85 -15.86
CA LYS A 167 17.62 -31.42 -14.99
C LYS A 167 18.93 -31.24 -15.77
N GLY A 168 18.84 -30.73 -17.00
CA GLY A 168 19.98 -30.57 -17.89
C GLY A 168 20.98 -29.50 -17.43
N ARG A 169 22.13 -29.41 -18.12
CA ARG A 169 23.24 -28.50 -17.77
C ARG A 169 22.82 -27.01 -17.62
N PHE A 170 21.78 -26.58 -18.31
CA PHE A 170 21.28 -25.19 -18.25
C PHE A 170 20.17 -24.96 -17.23
N ALA A 171 19.70 -25.99 -16.51
CA ALA A 171 18.58 -25.86 -15.58
C ALA A 171 18.86 -24.84 -14.46
N GLY A 172 20.11 -24.74 -13.99
CA GLY A 172 20.52 -23.74 -13.00
C GLY A 172 20.43 -22.31 -13.52
N LEU A 173 20.88 -22.06 -14.76
CA LEU A 173 20.81 -20.74 -15.39
C LEU A 173 19.35 -20.31 -15.62
N ILE A 174 18.50 -21.22 -16.13
CA ILE A 174 17.08 -20.93 -16.37
C ILE A 174 16.38 -20.64 -15.05
N ARG A 175 16.65 -21.41 -13.98
CA ARG A 175 16.11 -21.10 -12.63
C ARG A 175 16.52 -19.72 -12.17
N PHE A 176 17.80 -19.36 -12.30
CA PHE A 176 18.28 -18.03 -11.92
C PHE A 176 17.54 -16.92 -12.68
N LEU A 177 17.38 -17.06 -14.00
CA LEU A 177 16.67 -16.08 -14.82
C LEU A 177 15.21 -15.95 -14.41
N VAL A 178 14.50 -17.05 -14.18
CA VAL A 178 13.08 -17.02 -13.75
C VAL A 178 12.93 -16.34 -12.39
N GLN A 179 13.81 -16.66 -11.43
CA GLN A 179 13.79 -16.01 -10.11
C GLN A 179 14.14 -14.51 -10.21
N ALA A 180 15.10 -14.15 -11.07
CA ALA A 180 15.43 -12.76 -11.33
C ALA A 180 14.24 -11.99 -11.95
N MET A 181 13.56 -12.57 -12.95
CA MET A 181 12.38 -11.94 -13.58
C MET A 181 11.23 -11.71 -12.58
N SER A 182 11.00 -12.64 -11.64
CA SER A 182 10.00 -12.46 -10.59
C SER A 182 10.40 -11.40 -9.56
N GLY A 183 11.69 -11.05 -9.47
CA GLY A 183 12.21 -10.04 -8.54
C GLY A 183 12.22 -8.61 -9.12
N VAL A 184 12.11 -8.46 -10.45
CA VAL A 184 12.11 -7.13 -11.08
C VAL A 184 10.76 -6.45 -10.84
N PRO A 185 10.74 -5.20 -10.32
CA PRO A 185 9.50 -4.44 -10.19
C PRO A 185 8.85 -4.21 -11.55
N SER A 186 7.53 -4.39 -11.65
CA SER A 186 6.77 -4.21 -12.89
C SER A 186 6.93 -2.81 -13.50
N ILE A 187 7.10 -1.78 -12.67
CA ILE A 187 7.34 -0.39 -13.10
C ILE A 187 8.67 -0.28 -13.87
N VAL A 188 9.73 -0.94 -13.39
CA VAL A 188 11.04 -0.92 -14.05
C VAL A 188 10.98 -1.63 -15.39
N ALA A 189 10.33 -2.80 -15.44
CA ALA A 189 10.13 -3.53 -16.69
C ALA A 189 9.34 -2.71 -17.71
N GLY A 190 8.26 -2.03 -17.28
CA GLY A 190 7.46 -1.17 -18.14
C GLY A 190 8.25 0.01 -18.70
N LEU A 191 9.01 0.72 -17.85
CA LEU A 191 9.82 1.87 -18.28
C LEU A 191 10.93 1.46 -19.25
N PHE A 192 11.57 0.31 -19.04
CA PHE A 192 12.62 -0.23 -19.92
C PHE A 192 12.09 -0.53 -21.32
N VAL A 193 10.92 -1.17 -21.43
CA VAL A 193 10.30 -1.45 -22.73
C VAL A 193 9.93 -0.15 -23.43
N TYR A 194 9.33 0.79 -22.70
CA TYR A 194 8.98 2.10 -23.24
C TYR A 194 10.20 2.84 -23.81
N SER A 195 11.30 2.89 -23.06
CA SER A 195 12.50 3.63 -23.48
C SER A 195 13.32 2.96 -24.58
N THR A 196 13.09 1.66 -24.87
CA THR A 196 13.90 0.90 -25.85
C THR A 196 13.14 0.65 -27.15
N VAL A 197 11.81 0.51 -27.08
CA VAL A 197 10.97 0.12 -28.21
C VAL A 197 10.10 1.29 -28.71
N VAL A 198 9.74 2.23 -27.84
CA VAL A 198 8.79 3.32 -28.18
C VAL A 198 9.51 4.63 -28.45
N ILE A 199 10.38 5.06 -27.53
CA ILE A 199 11.29 6.21 -27.71
C ILE A 199 12.56 5.72 -28.40
#